data_AF-A0A432C6H5-F1
#
_entry.id   AF-A0A432C6H5-F1
#
_cell.length_a   1.000
_cell.length_b   1.000
_cell.length_c   1.000
_cell.angle_alpha   90.00
_cell.angle_beta   90.00
_cell.angle_gamma   90.00
#
_symmetry.space_group_name_H-M   'P 1'
#
loop_
_entity.id
_entity.type
_entity.pdbx_description
1 polymer ?
#
loop_
_entity_poly.entity_id
_entity_poly.type
_entity_poly.pdbx_seq_one_letter_code
_entity_poly.pdbx_strand_id
1 'polypeptide(L)'
;RNTAAGLRYTLYIFMTDLNDISKVTHVPAGHFMGPQDSERVGDVSNVLFSNGWIADEDGTVFIYYAASDTRMHVAVSSVEKLVDYVLNTPEDTFISAGSVNTIISQVNKNKEIK
;
A
#
# COMPACT_ATOMS: atom_id res chain seq x y z
N ARG A 1 -0.91 -30.46 -4.49
CA ARG A 1 -0.47 -29.65 -3.31
C ARG A 1 -1.58 -28.65 -3.05
N ASN A 2 -2.27 -28.75 -1.91
CA ASN A 2 -3.22 -27.69 -1.50
C ASN A 2 -2.36 -26.53 -0.96
N THR A 3 -2.08 -25.55 -1.80
CA THR A 3 -1.47 -24.29 -1.36
C THR A 3 -2.58 -23.37 -0.84
N ALA A 4 -2.21 -22.25 -0.21
CA ALA A 4 -3.17 -21.20 0.16
C ALA A 4 -3.77 -20.46 -1.07
N ALA A 5 -3.64 -21.01 -2.28
CA ALA A 5 -4.23 -20.48 -3.50
C ALA A 5 -5.76 -20.42 -3.34
N GLY A 6 -6.25 -19.21 -3.07
CA GLY A 6 -7.63 -18.92 -2.65
C GLY A 6 -7.67 -17.69 -1.73
N LEU A 7 -6.65 -17.51 -0.89
CA LEU A 7 -6.43 -16.28 -0.14
C LEU A 7 -5.72 -15.23 -1.01
N ARG A 8 -6.12 -13.96 -0.90
CA ARG A 8 -5.49 -12.84 -1.59
C ARG A 8 -4.63 -12.06 -0.62
N TYR A 9 -3.37 -11.82 -0.98
CA TYR A 9 -2.43 -11.03 -0.19
C TYR A 9 -2.05 -9.75 -0.95
N THR A 10 -2.16 -8.62 -0.26
CA THR A 10 -1.78 -7.29 -0.73
C THR A 10 -0.94 -6.61 0.35
N LEU A 11 -0.09 -5.66 -0.04
CA LEU A 11 0.70 -4.87 0.89
C LEU A 11 -0.09 -3.60 1.26
N TYR A 12 0.00 -3.18 2.51
CA TYR A 12 -0.49 -1.89 3.00
C TYR A 12 0.57 -1.29 3.94
N ILE A 13 0.46 0.01 4.23
CA ILE A 13 1.36 0.73 5.12
C ILE A 13 0.50 1.52 6.11
N PHE A 14 0.97 1.66 7.35
CA PHE A 14 0.37 2.53 8.38
C PHE A 14 1.51 3.16 9.19
N MET A 15 1.21 4.22 9.93
CA MET A 15 2.19 4.89 10.80
C MET A 15 1.80 4.78 12.26
N THR A 16 2.80 4.73 13.13
CA THR A 16 2.65 4.78 14.58
C THR A 16 3.31 6.04 15.14
N ASP A 17 3.04 6.36 16.40
CA ASP A 17 3.70 7.45 17.11
C ASP A 17 5.20 7.14 17.32
N LEU A 18 6.05 8.16 17.19
CA LEU A 18 7.51 8.01 17.35
C LEU A 18 7.92 7.67 18.80
N ASN A 19 7.15 8.13 19.79
CA ASN A 19 7.44 7.92 21.21
C ASN A 19 6.65 6.73 21.78
N ASP A 20 5.53 6.36 21.18
CA ASP A 20 4.70 5.21 21.57
C ASP A 20 4.27 4.39 20.35
N ILE A 21 5.05 3.37 20.00
CA ILE A 21 4.81 2.51 18.84
C ILE A 21 3.50 1.70 18.92
N SER A 22 2.86 1.61 20.09
CA SER A 22 1.56 0.94 20.23
C SER A 22 0.40 1.78 19.68
N LYS A 23 0.63 3.08 19.52
CA LYS A 23 -0.35 4.05 19.05
C LYS A 23 -0.25 4.21 17.53
N VAL A 24 -1.23 3.67 16.82
CA VAL A 24 -1.42 3.94 15.39
C VAL A 24 -1.88 5.39 15.20
N THR A 25 -1.22 6.13 14.32
CA THR A 25 -1.51 7.54 14.04
C THR A 25 -2.22 7.75 12.72
N HIS A 26 -1.95 6.91 11.71
CA HIS A 26 -2.52 7.04 10.36
C HIS A 26 -2.72 5.66 9.73
N VAL A 27 -3.90 5.45 9.12
CA VAL A 27 -4.25 4.22 8.39
C VAL A 27 -4.90 4.59 7.05
N PRO A 28 -4.12 4.65 5.95
CA PRO A 28 -4.65 4.99 4.64
C PRO A 28 -5.61 3.91 4.16
N ALA A 29 -6.67 4.30 3.45
CA ALA A 29 -7.65 3.36 2.92
C ALA A 29 -7.05 2.41 1.87
N GLY A 30 -7.43 1.13 1.94
CA GLY A 30 -7.13 0.16 0.91
C GLY A 30 -5.71 -0.42 0.97
N HIS A 31 -5.21 -0.85 -0.19
CA HIS A 31 -3.89 -1.45 -0.31
C HIS A 31 -2.88 -0.43 -0.88
N PHE A 32 -1.64 -0.53 -0.42
CA PHE A 32 -0.48 0.15 -1.01
C PHE A 32 -0.07 -0.51 -2.33
N MET A 33 0.04 -1.84 -2.35
CA MET A 33 0.37 -2.61 -3.55
C MET A 33 -0.46 -3.89 -3.61
N GLY A 34 -0.91 -4.25 -4.81
CA GLY A 34 -1.56 -5.52 -5.09
C GLY A 34 -1.02 -6.12 -6.40
N PRO A 35 -1.14 -7.45 -6.60
CA PRO A 35 -0.51 -8.10 -7.75
C PRO A 35 -1.00 -7.53 -9.08
N GLN A 36 -0.09 -7.18 -9.98
CA GLN A 36 -0.38 -6.72 -11.34
C GLN A 36 0.18 -7.68 -12.40
N ASP A 37 -0.52 -7.81 -13.52
CA ASP A 37 -0.06 -8.58 -14.68
C ASP A 37 0.53 -9.96 -14.32
N SER A 38 1.79 -10.22 -14.66
CA SER A 38 2.48 -11.49 -14.39
C SER A 38 2.68 -11.79 -12.91
N GLU A 39 2.58 -10.80 -12.02
CA GLU A 39 2.67 -10.99 -10.57
C GLU A 39 1.51 -11.82 -10.03
N ARG A 40 0.39 -11.90 -10.76
CA ARG A 40 -0.81 -12.66 -10.38
C ARG A 40 -0.64 -14.17 -10.47
N VAL A 41 0.38 -14.65 -11.20
CA VAL A 41 0.55 -16.07 -11.53
C VAL A 41 1.87 -16.60 -10.97
N GLY A 42 1.78 -17.70 -10.23
CA GLY A 42 2.92 -18.43 -9.67
C GLY A 42 2.45 -19.63 -8.84
N ASP A 43 3.34 -20.18 -8.02
CA ASP A 43 3.06 -21.28 -7.10
C ASP A 43 1.88 -21.01 -6.16
N VAL A 44 1.74 -19.76 -5.72
CA VAL A 44 0.61 -19.28 -4.90
C VAL A 44 0.08 -17.98 -5.50
N SER A 45 -0.76 -18.10 -6.53
CA SER A 45 -1.32 -16.97 -7.27
C SER A 45 -2.03 -15.93 -6.36
N ASN A 46 -2.06 -14.67 -6.84
CA ASN A 46 -2.75 -13.54 -6.20
C ASN A 46 -2.15 -13.09 -4.85
N VAL A 47 -0.83 -13.23 -4.72
CA VAL A 47 -0.04 -12.84 -3.55
C VAL A 47 1.02 -11.82 -3.93
N LEU A 48 1.05 -10.68 -3.23
CA LEU A 48 2.28 -9.94 -2.99
C LEU A 48 2.67 -10.08 -1.52
N PHE A 49 3.95 -10.26 -1.23
CA PHE A 49 4.48 -10.31 0.12
C PHE A 49 5.82 -9.59 0.21
N SER A 50 6.06 -8.79 1.25
CA SER A 50 7.33 -8.13 1.47
C SER A 50 7.79 -8.35 2.91
N ASN A 51 9.08 -8.61 3.07
CA ASN A 51 9.74 -8.85 4.34
C ASN A 51 11.05 -8.05 4.47
N GLY A 52 11.26 -7.06 3.61
CA GLY A 52 12.48 -6.27 3.62
C GLY A 52 12.42 -5.09 2.65
N TRP A 53 12.91 -3.95 3.13
CA TRP A 53 13.18 -2.78 2.32
C TRP A 53 14.50 -2.15 2.77
N ILE A 54 15.08 -1.30 1.94
CA ILE A 54 16.29 -0.52 2.26
C ILE A 54 15.96 0.94 2.02
N ALA A 55 16.26 1.79 3.01
CA ALA A 55 16.22 3.24 2.86
C ALA A 55 17.67 3.75 2.78
N ASP A 56 18.02 4.41 1.68
CA ASP A 56 19.32 5.04 1.50
C ASP A 56 19.38 6.39 2.24
N GLU A 57 20.61 6.90 2.44
CA GLU A 57 20.86 8.17 3.14
C GLU A 57 20.22 9.38 2.44
N ASP A 58 20.00 9.30 1.13
CA ASP A 58 19.35 10.34 0.33
C ASP A 58 17.81 10.30 0.41
N GLY A 59 17.25 9.35 1.17
CA GLY A 59 15.81 9.15 1.33
C GLY A 59 15.19 8.21 0.30
N THR A 60 15.94 7.68 -0.67
CA THR A 60 15.45 6.66 -1.62
C THR A 60 15.09 5.37 -0.87
N VAL A 61 13.96 4.75 -1.21
CA VAL A 61 13.50 3.49 -0.59
C VAL A 61 13.33 2.41 -1.64
N PHE A 62 14.03 1.29 -1.46
CA PHE A 62 13.91 0.06 -2.24
C PHE A 62 13.07 -0.96 -1.48
N ILE A 63 11.86 -1.25 -1.98
CA ILE A 63 10.94 -2.21 -1.39
C ILE A 63 11.06 -3.53 -2.13
N TYR A 64 11.62 -4.55 -1.49
CA TYR A 64 11.73 -5.88 -2.08
C TYR A 64 10.49 -6.70 -1.75
N TYR A 65 9.79 -7.16 -2.78
CA TYR A 65 8.55 -7.90 -2.61
C TYR A 65 8.51 -9.13 -3.52
N ALA A 66 8.01 -10.24 -3.00
CA ALA A 66 7.74 -11.45 -3.75
C ALA A 66 6.37 -11.37 -4.41
N ALA A 67 6.26 -11.93 -5.62
CA ALA A 67 5.01 -12.13 -6.31
C ALA A 67 4.71 -13.63 -6.47
N SER A 68 3.50 -14.02 -6.07
CA SER A 68 2.95 -15.37 -6.15
C SER A 68 3.88 -16.48 -5.63
N ASP A 69 4.62 -16.21 -4.55
CA ASP A 69 5.61 -17.11 -3.92
C ASP A 69 6.67 -17.67 -4.89
N THR A 70 6.93 -16.97 -6.00
CA THR A 70 7.75 -17.53 -7.10
C THR A 70 8.97 -16.67 -7.42
N ARG A 71 8.84 -15.34 -7.34
CA ARG A 71 9.87 -14.42 -7.85
C ARG A 71 9.91 -13.14 -7.04
N MET A 72 11.10 -12.56 -6.94
CA MET A 72 11.33 -11.29 -6.27
C MET A 72 11.28 -10.13 -7.26
N HIS A 73 10.71 -9.02 -6.80
CA HIS A 73 10.60 -7.74 -7.48
C HIS A 73 11.14 -6.63 -6.57
N VAL A 74 11.35 -5.44 -7.16
CA VAL A 74 11.70 -4.22 -6.43
C VAL A 74 10.80 -3.08 -6.89
N ALA A 75 10.22 -2.35 -5.93
CA ALA A 75 9.58 -1.07 -6.15
C ALA A 75 10.45 0.03 -5.52
N VAL A 76 10.60 1.16 -6.21
CA VAL A 76 11.43 2.28 -5.75
C VAL A 76 10.53 3.47 -5.42
N SER A 77 10.73 4.04 -4.23
CA SER A 77 10.03 5.25 -3.75
C SER A 77 11.03 6.16 -3.00
N SER A 78 10.52 7.13 -2.25
CA SER A 78 11.31 7.87 -1.25
C SER A 78 10.57 7.94 0.07
N VAL A 79 11.27 8.22 1.16
CA VAL A 79 10.68 8.42 2.49
C VAL A 79 9.61 9.50 2.43
N GLU A 80 9.86 10.63 1.75
CA GLU A 80 8.89 11.72 1.64
C GLU A 80 7.60 11.25 0.93
N LYS A 81 7.73 10.50 -0.16
CA LYS A 81 6.56 9.99 -0.90
C LYS A 81 5.77 8.96 -0.11
N LEU A 82 6.44 8.09 0.65
CA LEU A 82 5.77 7.09 1.48
C LEU A 82 5.06 7.74 2.66
N VAL A 83 5.69 8.72 3.32
CA VAL A 83 5.06 9.49 4.39
C VAL A 83 3.88 10.30 3.86
N ASP A 84 4.04 11.00 2.73
CA ASP A 84 2.94 11.72 2.06
C ASP A 84 1.77 10.79 1.75
N TYR A 85 2.05 9.61 1.18
CA TYR A 85 1.02 8.60 0.91
C TYR A 85 0.23 8.21 2.17
N VAL A 86 0.91 7.91 3.28
CA VAL A 86 0.26 7.48 4.52
C VAL A 86 -0.52 8.61 5.19
N LEU A 87 0.02 9.83 5.19
CA LEU A 87 -0.62 10.98 5.85
C LEU A 87 -1.82 11.52 5.05
N ASN A 88 -1.72 11.53 3.71
CA ASN A 88 -2.65 12.27 2.86
C ASN A 88 -3.60 11.38 2.04
N THR A 89 -3.38 10.07 1.99
CA THR A 89 -4.41 9.15 1.48
C THR A 89 -5.56 9.10 2.50
N PRO A 90 -6.82 9.33 2.10
CA PRO A 90 -7.94 9.29 3.03
C PRO A 90 -8.06 7.96 3.76
N GLU A 91 -8.50 7.99 5.02
CA GLU A 91 -8.84 6.79 5.78
C GLU A 91 -10.10 6.10 5.22
N ASP A 92 -10.24 4.80 5.49
CA ASP A 92 -11.40 4.05 5.04
C ASP A 92 -12.64 4.45 5.87
N THR A 93 -13.74 4.73 5.17
CA THR A 93 -15.03 5.02 5.80
C THR A 93 -15.85 3.76 6.08
N PHE A 94 -15.39 2.60 5.62
CA PHE A 94 -15.98 1.28 5.76
C PHE A 94 -17.38 1.12 5.12
N ILE A 95 -17.85 2.10 4.36
CA ILE A 95 -19.12 2.06 3.64
C ILE A 95 -19.00 2.66 2.24
N SER A 96 -19.70 2.06 1.27
CA SER A 96 -19.68 2.51 -0.13
C SER A 96 -20.04 3.99 -0.28
N ALA A 97 -21.07 4.47 0.42
CA ALA A 97 -21.46 5.88 0.37
C ALA A 97 -20.36 6.82 0.89
N GLY A 98 -19.58 6.40 1.89
CA GLY A 98 -18.47 7.19 2.42
C GLY A 98 -17.28 7.24 1.45
N SER A 99 -16.97 6.14 0.77
CA SER A 99 -15.98 6.13 -0.32
C SER A 99 -16.40 7.07 -1.45
N VAL A 100 -17.68 7.04 -1.86
CA VAL A 100 -18.21 7.96 -2.88
C VAL A 100 -18.09 9.41 -2.45
N ASN A 101 -18.46 9.74 -1.21
CA ASN A 101 -18.34 11.11 -0.69
C ASN A 101 -16.89 11.60 -0.64
N THR A 102 -15.95 10.72 -0.28
CA THR A 102 -14.51 11.02 -0.28
C THR A 102 -14.04 11.39 -1.70
N ILE A 103 -14.42 10.60 -2.71
CA ILE A 103 -14.08 10.87 -4.12
C ILE A 103 -14.74 12.17 -4.60
N ILE A 104 -16.02 12.40 -4.29
CA ILE A 104 -16.73 13.64 -4.67
C ILE A 104 -16.02 14.86 -4.07
N SER A 105 -15.58 14.80 -2.81
CA SER A 105 -14.83 15.88 -2.17
C SER A 105 -13.54 16.21 -2.93
N GLN A 106 -12.77 15.19 -3.33
CA GLN A 106 -11.55 15.38 -4.13
C GLN A 106 -11.87 15.96 -5.52
N VAL A 107 -12.90 15.45 -6.21
CA VAL A 107 -13.31 15.96 -7.53
C VAL A 107 -13.72 17.43 -7.46
N ASN A 108 -14.45 17.84 -6.42
CA ASN A 108 -14.85 19.23 -6.25
C ASN A 108 -13.65 20.15 -6.00
N LYS A 109 -12.70 19.74 -5.16
CA LYS A 109 -11.44 20.48 -4.96
C LYS A 109 -10.67 20.64 -6.27
N ASN A 110 -10.56 19.57 -7.06
CA ASN A 110 -9.85 19.63 -8.36
C ASN A 110 -10.52 20.59 -9.35
N LYS A 111 -11.85 20.75 -9.30
CA LYS A 111 -12.57 21.71 -10.17
C LYS A 111 -12.31 23.18 -9.81
N GLU A 112 -11.86 23.45 -8.59
CA GLU A 112 -11.53 24.81 -8.14
C GLU A 112 -10.13 25.25 -8.57
N ILE A 113 -9.28 24.30 -8.96
CA ILE A 113 -7.94 24.54 -9.51
C ILE A 113 -8.10 24.96 -10.98
N LYS A 114 -7.69 26.19 -11.29
CA LYS A 114 -7.70 26.75 -12.66
C LYS A 114 -6.46 26.38 -13.45
#